data_AF-A0A2T0MXE1-F1
#
_entry.id   AF-A0A2T0MXE1-F1
#
_cell.length_a   1.000
_cell.length_b   1.000
_cell.length_c   1.000
_cell.angle_alpha   90.00
_cell.angle_beta   90.00
_cell.angle_gamma   90.00
#
_symmetry.space_group_name_H-M   'P 1'
#
loop_
_entity.id
_entity.type
_entity.pdbx_description
1 polymer ?
#
loop_
_entity_poly.entity_id
_entity_poly.type
_entity_poly.pdbx_seq_one_letter_code
_entity_poly.pdbx_strand_id
1 'polypeptide(L)'
;MESSDALRLHKEAYGRFCEYRHSARTGQPFNEETRYNTWPLPRYYALHTLSHLLIRTIALECGYNSASLAERIYAGTEDDPRSGNLIYTAVPDAEGTLGGLVSLAEPDELWCG
;
A
#
# COMPACT_ATOMS: atom_id res chain seq x y z
N MET A 1 11.63 17.32 -7.95
CA MET A 1 11.99 15.90 -7.82
C MET A 1 11.81 15.29 -9.20
N GLU A 2 12.90 14.95 -9.88
CA GLU A 2 12.84 14.41 -11.24
C GLU A 2 12.07 13.08 -11.22
N SER A 3 11.04 12.96 -12.05
CA SER A 3 10.19 11.77 -12.09
C SER A 3 11.01 10.60 -12.64
N SER A 4 11.36 9.65 -11.78
CA SER A 4 12.08 8.42 -12.16
C SER A 4 11.49 7.81 -13.44
N ASP A 5 12.36 7.39 -14.36
CA ASP A 5 11.96 6.69 -15.58
C ASP A 5 11.08 5.46 -15.31
N ALA A 6 11.33 4.77 -14.19
CA ALA A 6 10.51 3.64 -13.76
C ALA A 6 9.05 4.06 -13.49
N LEU A 7 8.84 5.21 -12.85
CA LEU A 7 7.50 5.73 -12.57
C LEU A 7 6.77 6.17 -13.83
N ARG A 8 7.50 6.77 -14.78
CA ARG A 8 6.94 7.14 -16.09
C ARG A 8 6.49 5.90 -16.85
N LEU A 9 7.36 4.89 -16.97
CA LEU A 9 7.05 3.63 -17.64
C LEU A 9 5.89 2.89 -16.96
N HIS A 10 5.83 2.91 -15.62
CA HIS A 10 4.74 2.32 -14.85
C HIS A 10 3.42 3.04 -15.12
N LYS A 11 3.42 4.38 -15.15
CA LYS A 11 2.23 5.20 -15.48
C LYS A 11 1.73 4.89 -16.89
N GLU A 12 2.63 4.81 -17.86
CA GLU A 12 2.29 4.42 -19.23
C GLU A 12 1.71 2.99 -19.29
N ALA A 13 2.31 2.03 -18.59
CA ALA A 13 1.83 0.64 -18.52
C ALA A 13 0.44 0.53 -17.90
N TYR A 14 0.16 1.28 -16.83
CA TYR A 14 -1.17 1.35 -16.24
C TYR A 14 -2.20 1.95 -17.19
N GLY A 15 -1.84 3.01 -17.92
CA GLY A 15 -2.70 3.57 -18.95
C GLY A 15 -3.09 2.55 -20.01
N ARG A 16 -2.17 1.67 -20.42
CA ARG A 16 -2.46 0.56 -21.34
C ARG A 16 -3.33 -0.52 -20.68
N PHE A 17 -3.05 -0.88 -19.43
CA PHE A 17 -3.85 -1.84 -18.67
C PHE A 17 -5.33 -1.41 -18.53
N CYS A 18 -5.56 -0.13 -18.19
CA CYS A 18 -6.90 0.43 -18.07
C CYS A 18 -7.64 0.37 -19.41
N GLU A 19 -7.00 0.72 -20.51
CA GLU A 19 -7.56 0.65 -21.86
C GLU A 19 -8.01 -0.78 -22.23
N TYR A 20 -7.16 -1.78 -22.00
CA TYR A 20 -7.49 -3.18 -22.27
C TYR A 20 -8.60 -3.71 -21.36
N ARG A 21 -8.70 -3.23 -20.11
CA ARG A 21 -9.68 -3.71 -19.12
C ARG A 21 -11.05 -3.01 -19.23
N HIS A 22 -11.09 -1.74 -19.62
CA HIS A 22 -12.33 -0.94 -19.73
C HIS A 22 -13.23 -1.41 -20.88
N SER A 23 -12.65 -1.83 -22.00
CA SER A 23 -13.41 -2.36 -23.14
C SER A 23 -14.21 -3.62 -22.80
N ALA A 24 -13.70 -4.44 -21.87
CA ALA A 24 -14.31 -5.73 -21.51
C ALA A 24 -15.44 -5.65 -20.46
N ARG A 25 -15.50 -4.60 -19.63
CA ARG A 25 -16.36 -4.61 -18.41
C ARG A 25 -17.56 -3.67 -18.42
N THR A 26 -17.51 -2.59 -19.20
CA THR A 26 -18.51 -1.49 -19.11
C THR A 26 -19.26 -1.18 -20.39
N GLY A 27 -18.84 -1.70 -21.55
CA GLY A 27 -19.46 -1.44 -22.86
C GLY A 27 -19.41 0.03 -23.33
N GLN A 28 -18.90 0.94 -22.49
CA GLN A 28 -18.63 2.34 -22.79
C GLN A 28 -17.28 2.45 -23.52
N PRO A 29 -17.16 3.33 -24.51
CA PRO A 29 -15.87 3.58 -25.16
C PRO A 29 -14.86 4.11 -24.13
N PHE A 30 -13.61 3.71 -24.30
CA PHE A 30 -12.50 4.21 -23.49
C PHE A 30 -12.37 5.73 -23.65
N ASN A 31 -12.37 6.46 -22.53
CA ASN A 31 -12.14 7.91 -22.51
C ASN A 31 -10.70 8.20 -22.12
N GLU A 32 -9.93 8.72 -23.09
CA GLU A 32 -8.52 9.09 -22.93
C GLU A 32 -8.29 10.16 -21.85
N GLU A 33 -9.21 11.12 -21.67
CA GLU A 33 -9.11 12.15 -20.64
C GLU A 33 -9.14 11.55 -19.22
N THR A 34 -9.86 10.43 -19.04
CA THR A 34 -9.99 9.76 -17.74
C THR A 34 -8.98 8.65 -17.51
N ARG A 35 -8.07 8.40 -18.46
CA ARG A 35 -7.12 7.26 -18.48
C ARG A 35 -6.32 7.08 -17.19
N TYR A 36 -6.03 8.17 -16.50
CA TYR A 36 -5.20 8.19 -15.29
C TYR A 36 -5.96 8.62 -14.03
N ASN A 37 -7.28 8.77 -14.09
CA ASN A 37 -8.04 9.35 -12.97
C ASN A 37 -7.98 8.49 -11.69
N THR A 38 -7.74 7.19 -11.84
CA THR A 38 -7.56 6.22 -10.75
C THR A 38 -6.10 5.81 -10.54
N TRP A 39 -5.15 6.50 -11.17
CA TRP A 39 -3.72 6.21 -11.03
C TRP A 39 -3.28 6.42 -9.58
N PRO A 40 -2.83 5.39 -8.87
CA PRO A 40 -2.27 5.55 -7.54
C PRO A 40 -0.98 6.37 -7.60
N LEU A 41 -0.81 7.33 -6.69
CA LEU A 41 0.40 8.14 -6.64
C LEU A 41 1.64 7.27 -6.30
N PRO A 42 2.85 7.67 -6.73
CA PRO A 42 4.09 6.95 -6.42
C PRO A 42 4.24 6.60 -4.93
N ARG A 43 3.81 7.52 -4.06
CA ARG A 43 3.82 7.38 -2.61
C ARG A 43 2.96 6.20 -2.13
N TYR A 44 1.81 5.95 -2.75
CA TYR A 44 0.95 4.81 -2.42
C TYR A 44 1.70 3.50 -2.61
N TYR A 45 2.39 3.33 -3.74
CA TYR A 45 3.15 2.11 -4.01
C TYR A 45 4.27 1.89 -2.99
N ALA A 46 5.02 2.94 -2.65
CA ALA A 46 6.08 2.85 -1.64
C ALA A 46 5.52 2.43 -0.27
N LEU A 47 4.44 3.06 0.19
CA LEU A 47 3.80 2.73 1.47
C LEU A 47 3.18 1.33 1.48
N HIS A 48 2.54 0.93 0.38
CA HIS A 48 1.98 -0.41 0.22
C HIS A 48 3.07 -1.48 0.27
N THR A 49 4.16 -1.30 -0.48
CA THR A 49 5.30 -2.22 -0.44
C THR A 49 5.91 -2.30 0.97
N LEU A 50 6.12 -1.16 1.62
CA LEU A 50 6.63 -1.13 3.00
C LEU A 50 5.71 -1.88 3.96
N SER A 51 4.39 -1.66 3.86
CA SER A 51 3.39 -2.31 4.72
C SER A 51 3.41 -3.83 4.57
N HIS A 52 3.52 -4.34 3.34
CA HIS A 52 3.67 -5.77 3.10
C HIS A 52 4.98 -6.36 3.65
N LEU A 53 6.08 -5.61 3.64
CA LEU A 53 7.33 -6.04 4.27
C LEU A 53 7.17 -6.13 5.79
N LEU A 54 6.56 -5.11 6.42
CA LEU A 54 6.28 -5.10 7.86
C LEU A 54 5.35 -6.25 8.26
N ILE A 55 4.25 -6.48 7.52
CA ILE A 55 3.32 -7.57 7.78
C ILE A 55 4.03 -8.93 7.73
N ARG A 56 4.94 -9.14 6.76
CA ARG A 56 5.71 -10.39 6.68
C ARG A 56 6.61 -10.58 7.90
N THR A 57 7.33 -9.56 8.31
CA THR A 57 8.20 -9.62 9.49
C THR A 57 7.37 -9.89 10.75
N ILE A 58 6.27 -9.16 10.95
CA ILE A 58 5.35 -9.34 12.08
C ILE A 58 4.78 -10.77 12.09
N ALA A 59 4.35 -11.28 10.94
CA ALA A 59 3.81 -12.63 10.82
C ALA A 59 4.84 -13.71 11.21
N LEU A 60 6.11 -13.52 10.81
CA LEU A 60 7.21 -14.42 11.17
C LEU A 60 7.51 -14.39 12.68
N GLU A 61 7.60 -13.20 13.28
CA GLU A 61 7.96 -13.03 14.69
C GLU A 61 6.84 -13.39 15.66
N CYS A 62 5.58 -13.06 15.32
CA CYS A 62 4.43 -13.21 16.23
C CYS A 62 3.64 -14.50 16.01
N GLY A 63 4.03 -15.35 15.05
CA GLY A 63 3.33 -16.60 14.72
C GLY A 63 1.94 -16.40 14.09
N TYR A 64 1.58 -15.18 13.70
CA TYR A 64 0.34 -14.90 12.98
C TYR A 64 0.45 -15.34 11.52
N ASN A 65 -0.65 -15.85 10.97
CA ASN A 65 -0.77 -15.90 9.52
C ASN A 65 -0.83 -14.47 8.97
N SER A 66 0.00 -14.14 7.97
CA SER A 66 -0.08 -12.87 7.25
C SER A 66 -1.47 -12.54 6.70
N ALA A 67 -2.32 -13.55 6.46
CA ALA A 67 -3.72 -13.37 6.08
C ALA A 67 -4.61 -12.79 7.18
N SER A 68 -4.19 -12.85 8.45
CA SER A 68 -4.90 -12.30 9.61
C SER A 68 -4.58 -10.82 9.86
N LEU A 69 -3.56 -10.29 9.19
CA LEU A 69 -3.16 -8.88 9.26
C LEU A 69 -3.61 -8.16 7.98
N ALA A 70 -4.17 -6.98 8.16
CA ALA A 70 -4.56 -6.11 7.06
C ALA A 70 -3.87 -4.75 7.19
N GLU A 71 -3.77 -4.08 6.05
CA GLU A 71 -3.23 -2.74 5.96
C GLU A 71 -4.29 -1.75 5.49
N ARG A 72 -4.11 -0.50 5.92
CA ARG A 72 -4.81 0.65 5.35
C ARG A 72 -3.80 1.73 5.03
N ILE A 73 -3.66 2.05 3.75
CA ILE A 73 -2.72 3.06 3.25
C ILE A 73 -3.41 4.41 3.17
N TYR A 74 -2.79 5.42 3.79
CA TYR A 74 -3.12 6.82 3.65
C TYR A 74 -2.01 7.46 2.81
N ALA A 75 -2.30 7.73 1.55
CA ALA A 75 -1.39 8.44 0.65
C ALA A 75 -2.11 9.70 0.16
N GLY A 76 -1.84 10.84 0.80
CA GLY A 76 -2.36 12.13 0.38
C GLY A 76 -1.90 12.54 -1.02
N THR A 77 -2.53 13.58 -1.56
CA THR A 77 -2.24 14.12 -2.90
C THR A 77 -0.98 15.01 -2.88
N GLU A 78 -0.63 15.63 -4.01
CA GLU A 78 0.44 16.64 -4.01
C GLU A 78 0.12 17.82 -3.08
N ASP A 79 -1.17 18.16 -2.93
CA ASP A 79 -1.65 19.24 -2.06
C ASP A 79 -1.84 18.82 -0.60
N ASP A 80 -1.90 17.51 -0.30
CA ASP A 80 -1.96 16.98 1.08
C ASP A 80 -0.74 16.10 1.37
N PRO A 81 0.27 16.61 2.08
CA PRO A 81 1.50 15.88 2.32
C PRO A 81 1.34 14.71 3.30
N ARG A 82 0.16 14.52 3.92
CA ARG A 82 -0.05 13.47 4.91
C ARG A 82 0.09 12.08 4.29
N SER A 83 0.88 11.25 4.96
CA SER A 83 1.02 9.85 4.61
C SER A 83 1.25 8.97 5.82
N GLY A 84 0.68 7.77 5.77
CA GLY A 84 0.85 6.76 6.79
C GLY A 84 0.28 5.42 6.36
N ASN A 85 0.66 4.38 7.07
CA ASN A 85 0.03 3.06 6.99
C ASN A 85 -0.50 2.69 8.38
N LEU A 86 -1.63 1.99 8.40
CA LEU A 86 -2.16 1.37 9.60
C LEU A 86 -2.17 -0.13 9.37
N ILE A 87 -1.47 -0.88 10.21
CA ILE A 87 -1.51 -2.34 10.25
C ILE A 87 -2.43 -2.75 11.40
N TYR A 88 -3.40 -3.61 11.12
CA TYR A 88 -4.40 -4.04 12.10
C TYR A 88 -4.75 -5.52 11.91
N THR A 89 -5.29 -6.15 12.95
CA THR A 89 -5.79 -7.52 12.87
C THR A 89 -7.17 -7.53 12.23
N ALA A 90 -7.34 -8.27 11.14
CA ALA A 90 -8.60 -8.37 10.40
C ALA A 90 -9.50 -9.51 10.90
N VAL A 91 -8.93 -10.47 11.63
CA VAL A 91 -9.64 -11.65 12.16
C VAL A 91 -9.61 -11.60 13.70
N PRO A 92 -10.77 -11.59 14.37
CA PRO A 92 -10.85 -11.47 15.84
C PRO A 92 -10.41 -12.74 16.59
N ASP A 93 -10.35 -13.89 15.93
CA ASP A 93 -10.03 -15.21 16.52
C ASP A 93 -8.60 -15.68 16.23
N ALA A 94 -7.71 -14.75 15.86
CA ALA A 94 -6.31 -15.09 15.67
C ALA A 94 -5.64 -15.19 17.05
N GLU A 95 -5.58 -16.42 17.58
CA GLU A 95 -4.85 -16.78 18.80
C GLU A 95 -3.35 -16.47 18.63
N GLY A 96 -2.97 -15.24 18.97
CA GLY A 96 -1.59 -14.79 19.04
C GLY A 96 -1.52 -13.65 20.05
N THR A 97 -0.36 -13.48 20.69
CA THR A 97 -0.17 -12.37 21.62
C THR A 97 0.32 -11.15 20.83
N LEU A 98 -0.45 -10.07 20.82
CA LEU A 98 -0.02 -8.75 20.30
C LEU A 98 1.18 -8.17 21.09
N GLY A 99 1.65 -8.85 22.14
CA GLY A 99 2.72 -8.41 23.02
C GLY A 99 4.07 -8.21 22.32
N GLY A 100 4.41 -9.03 21.31
CA GLY A 100 5.66 -8.84 20.53
C GLY A 100 5.62 -7.62 19.62
N LEU A 101 4.44 -7.28 19.09
CA LEU A 101 4.22 -6.14 18.20
C LEU A 101 4.20 -4.82 18.99
N VAL A 102 3.63 -4.84 20.19
CA VAL A 102 3.67 -3.70 21.14
C VAL A 102 5.10 -3.44 21.61
N SER A 103 5.90 -4.49 21.86
CA SER A 103 7.31 -4.34 22.25
C SER A 103 8.18 -3.69 21.17
N LEU A 104 7.93 -3.98 19.88
CA LEU A 104 8.64 -3.38 18.74
C LEU A 104 8.15 -1.98 18.36
N ALA A 105 7.00 -1.57 18.86
CA ALA A 105 6.42 -0.25 18.66
C ALA A 105 6.76 0.72 19.81
N GLU A 106 7.49 0.26 20.83
CA GLU A 106 7.94 1.13 21.91
C GLU A 106 8.94 2.18 21.38
N PRO A 107 8.78 3.46 21.74
CA PRO A 107 9.63 4.55 21.23
C PRO A 107 11.13 4.34 21.45
N ASP A 108 11.49 3.62 22.52
CA ASP A 108 12.87 3.42 22.95
C ASP A 108 13.69 2.52 22.00
N GLU A 109 13.05 1.70 21.16
CA GLU A 109 13.75 0.91 20.11
C GLU A 109 13.80 1.62 18.74
N LEU A 110 13.00 2.67 18.53
CA LEU A 110 12.96 3.42 17.27
C LEU A 110 13.92 4.63 17.25
N TRP A 111 14.55 4.95 18.37
CA TRP A 111 15.47 6.08 18.50
C TRP A 111 16.74 5.69 19.26
N CYS A 112 17.78 5.29 18.54
CA CYS A 112 19.16 5.47 18.99
C CYS A 112 19.77 6.55 18.11
N GLY A 113 20.26 7.62 18.75
CA GLY A 113 20.60 8.90 18.14
C GLY A 113 21.84 8.92 17.25
#